data_AF-A0A2E6KLK3-F1
#
_entry.id   AF-A0A2E6KLK3-F1
#
_cell.length_a   1.000
_cell.length_b   1.000
_cell.length_c   1.000
_cell.angle_alpha   90.00
_cell.angle_beta   90.00
_cell.angle_gamma   90.00
#
_symmetry.space_group_name_H-M   'P 1'
#
loop_
_entity.id
_entity.type
_entity.pdbx_description
1 polymer ?
#
loop_
_entity_poly.entity_id
_entity_poly.type
_entity_poly.pdbx_seq_one_letter_code
_entity_poly.pdbx_strand_id
1 'polypeptide(L)' 'MSDMKRLSDRIVHALELAVEQGDSDISLILAGALELALTRQAGGQGFSERRSYSDALDELMTRAKSL' A
#
# COMPACT_ATOMS: atom_id res chain seq x y z
N MET A 1 -17.23 -8.18 11.92
CA MET A 1 -16.87 -7.24 10.83
C MET A 1 -15.38 -7.01 10.95
N SER A 2 -14.60 -7.57 10.04
CA SER A 2 -13.13 -7.70 10.17
C SER A 2 -12.44 -6.36 10.39
N ASP A 3 -11.44 -6.35 11.27
CA ASP A 3 -10.67 -5.22 11.80
C ASP A 3 -9.88 -4.43 10.73
N MET A 4 -10.54 -3.82 9.76
CA MET A 4 -9.93 -2.76 8.93
C MET A 4 -9.88 -1.48 9.78
N LYS A 5 -9.02 -1.45 10.80
CA LYS A 5 -8.87 -0.27 11.66
C LYS A 5 -8.10 0.85 10.98
N ARG A 6 -7.33 0.55 9.91
CA ARG A 6 -6.43 1.52 9.26
C ARG A 6 -6.81 1.78 7.81
N LEU A 7 -6.38 2.96 7.33
CA LEU A 7 -6.53 3.37 5.94
C LEU A 7 -5.63 2.51 5.02
N SER A 8 -4.41 2.18 5.47
CA SER A 8 -3.49 1.30 4.75
C SER A 8 -4.12 -0.04 4.39
N ASP A 9 -4.81 -0.68 5.34
CA ASP A 9 -5.39 -2.02 5.14
C ASP A 9 -6.50 -2.00 4.07
N ARG A 10 -7.24 -0.89 3.96
CA ARG A 10 -8.22 -0.68 2.89
C ARG A 10 -7.57 -0.49 1.54
N ILE A 11 -6.47 0.26 1.50
CA ILE A 11 -5.76 0.52 0.25
C ILE A 11 -5.08 -0.77 -0.24
N VAL A 12 -4.53 -1.59 0.65
CA VAL A 12 -3.94 -2.90 0.30
C VAL A 12 -4.98 -3.80 -0.36
N HIS A 13 -6.14 -4.01 0.25
CA HIS A 13 -7.18 -4.87 -0.35
C HIS A 13 -7.74 -4.33 -1.67
N ALA A 14 -7.87 -3.00 -1.79
CA ALA A 14 -8.26 -2.40 -3.06
C ALA A 14 -7.18 -2.59 -4.14
N LEU A 15 -5.90 -2.49 -3.75
CA LEU A 15 -4.76 -2.67 -4.65
C LEU A 15 -4.66 -4.12 -5.13
N GLU A 16 -4.84 -5.10 -4.24
CA GLU A 16 -4.92 -6.52 -4.59
C GLU A 16 -5.97 -6.75 -5.68
N LEU A 17 -7.18 -6.25 -5.48
CA LEU A 17 -8.27 -6.40 -6.43
C LEU A 17 -7.98 -5.72 -7.78
N ALA A 18 -7.43 -4.50 -7.78
CA ALA A 18 -7.09 -3.79 -9.00
C ALA A 18 -6.00 -4.54 -9.81
N VAL A 19 -4.99 -5.09 -9.13
CA VAL A 19 -3.95 -5.90 -9.78
C VAL A 19 -4.53 -7.21 -10.34
N GLU A 20 -5.43 -7.87 -9.61
CA GLU A 20 -6.12 -9.07 -10.08
C GLU A 20 -7.01 -8.82 -11.31
N GLN A 21 -7.65 -7.65 -11.37
CA GLN A 21 -8.50 -7.23 -12.48
C GLN A 21 -7.70 -6.70 -13.69
N GLY A 22 -6.42 -6.38 -13.50
CA GLY A 22 -5.55 -5.83 -14.53
C GLY A 22 -5.77 -4.33 -14.79
N ASP A 23 -6.38 -3.61 -13.84
CA ASP A 23 -6.64 -2.18 -13.96
C ASP A 23 -5.39 -1.36 -13.62
N SER A 24 -4.47 -1.25 -14.59
CA SER A 24 -3.14 -0.63 -14.42
C SER A 24 -3.18 0.79 -13.84
N ASP A 25 -4.06 1.66 -14.36
CA ASP A 25 -4.20 3.04 -13.88
C ASP A 25 -4.64 3.09 -12.40
N ILE A 26 -5.58 2.22 -12.02
CA ILE A 26 -6.10 2.14 -10.65
C ILE A 26 -5.01 1.57 -9.73
N SER A 27 -4.29 0.53 -10.17
CA SER A 27 -3.17 -0.05 -9.41
C SER A 27 -2.08 0.97 -9.11
N LEU A 28 -1.71 1.80 -10.08
CA LEU A 28 -0.71 2.87 -9.89
C LEU A 28 -1.16 3.92 -8.86
N ILE A 29 -2.41 4.37 -8.95
CA ILE A 29 -2.98 5.35 -8.00
C ILE A 29 -3.02 4.78 -6.58
N LEU A 30 -3.47 3.53 -6.43
CA LEU A 30 -3.58 2.87 -5.14
C LEU A 30 -2.20 2.56 -4.54
N ALA A 31 -1.21 2.20 -5.35
CA ALA A 31 0.17 2.02 -4.89
C ALA A 31 0.74 3.32 -4.31
N GLY A 32 0.57 4.45 -4.98
CA GLY A 32 0.99 5.75 -4.46
C GLY A 32 0.22 6.17 -3.20
N ALA A 33 -1.10 5.93 -3.17
CA ALA A 33 -1.91 6.18 -1.98
C ALA A 33 -1.47 5.32 -0.79
N LEU A 34 -1.05 4.07 -1.05
CA LEU A 34 -0.53 3.19 -0.03
C LEU A 34 0.76 3.78 0.54
N GLU A 35 1.75 4.08 -0.30
CA GLU A 35 3.03 4.70 0.13
C GLU A 35 2.80 5.93 1.03
N LEU A 36 1.82 6.78 0.71
CA LEU A 36 1.43 7.93 1.54
C LEU A 36 0.78 7.52 2.87
N ALA A 37 -0.12 6.55 2.85
CA ALA A 37 -0.75 6.02 4.06
C ALA A 37 0.26 5.34 5.00
N LEU A 38 1.34 4.80 4.44
CA LEU A 38 2.45 4.21 5.20
C LEU A 38 3.36 5.26 5.83
N THR A 39 3.48 6.43 5.20
CA THR A 39 4.41 7.50 5.60
C THR A 39 3.81 8.56 6.53
N ARG A 40 2.72 8.23 7.23
CA ARG A 40 1.99 9.16 8.12
C ARG A 40 2.67 9.38 9.49
N GLN A 41 3.88 9.96 9.51
CA GLN A 41 4.50 10.77 10.58
C GLN A 41 6.00 11.07 10.33
N ALA A 42 6.47 11.23 9.09
CA ALA A 42 7.86 11.60 8.80
C ALA A 42 8.16 13.11 9.05
N GLY A 43 7.63 13.70 10.12
CA GLY A 43 7.64 15.15 10.38
C GLY A 43 7.88 15.57 11.84
N GLY A 44 8.65 14.80 12.61
CA GLY A 44 9.08 15.18 13.96
C GLY A 44 10.33 14.40 14.36
N GLN A 45 11.30 15.08 14.99
CA GLN A 45 12.67 14.60 15.25
C GLN A 45 12.76 13.10 15.64
N GLY A 46 13.48 12.33 14.83
CA GLY A 46 14.32 11.24 15.34
C GLY A 46 13.79 9.81 15.33
N PHE A 47 12.69 9.49 14.65
CA PHE A 47 12.31 8.07 14.49
C PHE A 47 11.61 7.79 13.16
N SER A 48 12.24 7.00 12.29
CA SER A 48 11.59 6.40 11.12
C SER A 48 11.68 4.89 11.27
N GLU A 49 10.65 4.31 11.87
CA GLU A 49 10.39 2.90 11.65
C GLU A 49 9.78 2.80 10.25
N ARG A 50 10.61 2.55 9.23
CA ARG A 50 10.13 1.90 8.02
C ARG A 50 9.51 0.60 8.53
N ARG A 51 8.18 0.55 8.64
CA ARG A 51 7.51 -0.72 8.88
C ARG A 51 7.88 -1.58 7.68
N SER A 52 8.80 -2.52 7.89
CA SER A 52 9.05 -3.59 6.95
C SER A 52 7.71 -4.26 6.75
N TYR A 53 7.16 -4.14 5.56
CA TYR A 53 6.01 -4.96 5.24
C TYR A 53 6.45 -6.41 5.06
N SER A 54 5.50 -7.33 5.16
CA SER A 54 5.71 -8.71 4.75
C SER A 54 6.08 -8.75 3.28
N ASP A 55 6.88 -9.72 2.87
CA ASP A 55 7.29 -9.97 1.48
C ASP A 55 6.10 -9.89 0.49
N ALA A 56 4.92 -10.35 0.91
CA ALA A 56 3.68 -10.28 0.13
C ALA A 56 3.27 -8.87 -0.32
N LEU A 57 3.51 -7.81 0.48
CA LEU A 57 3.18 -6.45 0.05
C LEU A 57 4.23 -5.92 -0.92
N ASP A 58 5.51 -6.24 -0.71
CA ASP A 58 6.57 -5.82 -1.62
C ASP A 58 6.38 -6.44 -3.01
N GLU A 59 5.94 -7.71 -3.05
CA GLU A 59 5.52 -8.37 -4.29
C GLU A 59 4.32 -7.66 -4.93
N LEU A 60 3.28 -7.33 -4.17
CA LEU A 60 2.10 -6.61 -4.69
C LEU A 60 2.47 -5.24 -5.26
N MET A 61 3.32 -4.49 -4.57
CA MET A 61 3.83 -3.18 -5.00
C MET A 61 4.69 -3.30 -6.25
N THR A 62 5.52 -4.34 -6.34
CA THR A 62 6.32 -4.62 -7.54
C THR A 62 5.41 -4.95 -8.72
N ARG A 63 4.41 -5.79 -8.49
CA ARG A 63 3.46 -6.22 -9.52
C ARG A 63 2.64 -5.06 -10.06
N ALA A 64 2.13 -4.19 -9.18
CA ALA A 64 1.42 -2.97 -9.54
C ALA A 64 2.27 -2.01 -10.39
N LYS A 65 3.59 -1.96 -10.16
CA LYS A 65 4.55 -1.15 -10.94
C LYS A 65 4.94 -1.80 -12.28
N SER A 66 4.61 -3.08 -12.48
CA SER A 66 4.97 -3.86 -13.67
C SER A 66 3.81 -4.10 -14.65
N LEU A 67 2.60 -3.64 -14.29
CA LEU A 67 1.43 -3.60 -15.19
C LEU A 67 1.63 -2.52 -16.26
#